data_AF-A0A2V1B4T5-F1
#
_entry.id   AF-A0A2V1B4T5-F1
#
_cell.length_a   1.000
_cell.length_b   1.000
_cell.length_c   1.000
_cell.angle_alpha   90.00
_cell.angle_beta   90.00
_cell.angle_gamma   90.00
#
_symmetry.space_group_name_H-M   'P 1'
#
loop_
_entity.id
_entity.type
_entity.pdbx_description
1 polymer ?
#
loop_
_entity_poly.entity_id
_entity_poly.type
_entity_poly.pdbx_seq_one_letter_code
_entity_poly.pdbx_strand_id
1 'polypeptide(L)'
;MSDNPPDSPLSTTGNIIGILTFALAVFSFCAAFYAITHDAPREIEAYRESLKERKDHIKEIKRYFDELDIVADSVLEQSPIDPLIHNSLRSLENRRQVMEKELSNIRGRLQWWYRRQDMATSMARIETQLQHLGAIQLTFLLL
;
A
#
# COMPACT_ATOMS: atom_id res chain seq x y z
N MET A 1 17.86 -58.95 31.50
CA MET A 1 17.22 -58.86 30.18
C MET A 1 16.15 -57.78 30.32
N SER A 2 16.23 -56.72 29.52
CA SER A 2 15.35 -55.55 29.64
C SER A 2 14.01 -55.84 28.97
N ASP A 3 13.02 -56.25 29.76
CA ASP A 3 11.63 -56.30 29.30
C ASP A 3 11.08 -54.86 29.30
N ASN A 4 11.26 -54.16 28.19
CA ASN A 4 10.45 -52.97 27.94
C ASN A 4 9.03 -53.46 27.62
N PRO A 5 7.99 -53.04 28.37
CA PRO A 5 6.63 -53.42 28.05
C PRO A 5 6.28 -52.94 26.63
N PRO A 6 5.60 -53.76 25.82
CA PRO A 6 5.21 -53.36 24.47
C PRO A 6 4.30 -52.14 24.55
N ASP A 7 4.64 -51.09 23.80
CA ASP A 7 3.84 -49.86 23.74
C ASP A 7 2.37 -50.22 23.45
N SER A 8 1.46 -49.70 24.27
CA SER A 8 0.03 -49.99 24.14
C SER A 8 -0.48 -49.53 22.76
N PRO A 9 -1.24 -50.37 22.02
CA PRO A 9 -1.78 -50.03 20.70
C PRO A 9 -2.60 -48.72 20.70
N LEU A 10 -3.22 -48.39 21.84
CA LEU A 10 -3.97 -47.16 22.04
C LEU A 10 -3.05 -45.92 22.09
N SER A 11 -1.87 -46.06 22.71
CA SER A 11 -0.84 -45.02 22.77
C SER A 11 -0.22 -44.77 21.38
N THR A 12 0.07 -45.85 20.65
CA THR A 12 0.57 -45.76 19.27
C THR A 12 -0.45 -45.09 18.34
N THR A 13 -1.73 -45.43 18.46
CA THR A 13 -2.81 -44.82 17.67
C THR A 13 -3.00 -43.34 18.02
N GLY A 14 -2.95 -42.98 19.30
CA GLY A 14 -3.01 -41.59 19.76
C GLY A 14 -1.86 -40.74 19.21
N ASN A 15 -0.64 -41.25 19.22
CA ASN A 15 0.51 -40.57 18.63
C ASN A 15 0.37 -40.39 17.11
N ILE A 16 -0.10 -41.41 16.38
CA ILE A 16 -0.32 -41.31 14.93
C ILE A 16 -1.39 -40.27 14.60
N ILE A 17 -2.51 -40.25 15.34
CA ILE A 17 -3.56 -39.24 15.17
C ILE A 17 -3.03 -37.84 15.50
N GLY A 18 -2.23 -37.71 16.56
CA GLY A 18 -1.57 -36.45 16.93
C GLY A 18 -0.66 -35.92 15.82
N ILE A 19 0.19 -36.79 15.26
CA ILE A 19 1.08 -36.44 14.14
C ILE A 19 0.29 -36.04 12.90
N LEU A 20 -0.76 -36.80 12.56
CA LEU A 20 -1.65 -36.49 11.43
C LEU A 20 -2.37 -35.15 11.60
N THR A 21 -2.87 -34.88 12.81
CA THR A 21 -3.56 -33.63 13.14
C THR A 21 -2.60 -32.45 13.06
N PHE A 22 -1.39 -32.60 13.60
CA PHE A 22 -0.34 -31.59 13.49
C PHE A 22 0.04 -31.34 12.03
N ALA A 23 0.26 -32.39 11.23
CA ALA A 23 0.56 -32.27 9.81
C ALA A 23 -0.57 -31.56 9.06
N LEU A 24 -1.83 -31.91 9.31
CA LEU A 24 -3.00 -31.23 8.75
C LEU A 24 -3.04 -29.74 9.11
N ALA A 25 -2.73 -29.39 10.35
CA ALA A 25 -2.66 -27.99 10.78
C ALA A 25 -1.56 -27.23 10.02
N VAL A 26 -0.37 -27.83 9.87
CA VAL A 26 0.74 -27.25 9.10
C VAL A 26 0.36 -27.08 7.63
N PHE A 27 -0.24 -28.09 7.00
CA PHE A 27 -0.70 -27.99 5.62
C PHE A 27 -1.77 -26.91 5.44
N SER A 28 -2.72 -26.83 6.37
CA SER A 28 -3.77 -25.81 6.35
C SER A 28 -3.18 -24.41 6.50
N PHE A 29 -2.20 -24.23 7.39
CA PHE A 29 -1.47 -22.97 7.54
C PHE A 29 -0.72 -22.59 6.25
N CYS A 30 0.00 -23.52 5.63
CA CYS A 30 0.69 -23.29 4.37
C CYS A 30 -0.28 -22.94 3.24
N ALA A 31 -1.43 -23.62 3.15
CA ALA A 31 -2.46 -23.35 2.15
C ALA A 31 -3.08 -21.96 2.35
N ALA A 32 -3.42 -21.58 3.59
CA ALA A 32 -3.92 -20.25 3.92
C ALA A 32 -2.90 -19.16 3.61
N PHE A 33 -1.63 -19.37 3.98
CA PHE A 33 -0.55 -18.43 3.68
C PHE A 33 -0.34 -18.28 2.16
N TYR A 34 -0.38 -19.39 1.42
CA TYR A 34 -0.29 -19.36 -0.04
C TYR A 34 -1.47 -18.59 -0.64
N ALA A 35 -2.71 -18.86 -0.21
CA ALA A 35 -3.90 -18.19 -0.72
C ALA A 35 -3.84 -16.66 -0.51
N ILE A 36 -3.38 -16.22 0.66
CA ILE A 36 -3.24 -14.78 0.99
C ILE A 36 -2.14 -14.10 0.16
N THR A 37 -1.04 -14.81 -0.11
CA THR A 37 0.16 -14.22 -0.72
C THR A 37 0.29 -14.48 -2.22
N HIS A 38 -0.55 -15.36 -2.76
CA HIS A 38 -0.63 -15.72 -4.17
C HIS A 38 -0.86 -14.51 -5.08
N ASP A 39 -1.70 -13.57 -4.64
CA ASP A 39 -2.08 -12.37 -5.40
C ASP A 39 -1.05 -11.24 -5.31
N ALA A 40 0.03 -11.40 -4.54
CA ALA A 40 1.02 -10.35 -4.34
C ALA A 40 1.56 -9.72 -5.64
N PRO A 41 1.89 -10.47 -6.72
CA PRO A 41 2.35 -9.85 -7.97
C PRO A 41 1.28 -8.97 -8.63
N ARG A 42 0.02 -9.41 -8.61
CA ARG A 42 -1.11 -8.67 -9.17
C ARG A 42 -1.38 -7.41 -8.36
N GLU A 43 -1.35 -7.51 -7.04
CA GLU A 43 -1.52 -6.35 -6.16
C GLU A 43 -0.40 -5.33 -6.36
N ILE A 44 0.87 -5.76 -6.41
CA ILE A 44 2.02 -4.88 -6.69
C ILE A 44 1.83 -4.12 -8.01
N GLU A 45 1.39 -4.81 -9.06
CA GLU A 45 1.17 -4.19 -10.36
C GLU A 45 0.01 -3.19 -10.32
N ALA A 46 -1.09 -3.52 -9.64
CA ALA A 46 -2.19 -2.58 -9.42
C ALA A 46 -1.72 -1.32 -8.66
N TYR A 47 -0.85 -1.46 -7.65
CA TYR A 47 -0.26 -0.31 -6.96
C TYR A 47 0.62 0.54 -7.88
N ARG A 48 1.38 -0.07 -8.81
CA ARG A 48 2.18 0.67 -9.80
C ARG A 48 1.30 1.48 -10.75
N GLU A 49 0.27 0.86 -11.29
CA GLU A 49 -0.69 1.53 -12.17
C GLU A 49 -1.35 2.70 -11.44
N SER A 50 -1.80 2.46 -10.22
CA SER A 50 -2.48 3.48 -9.41
C SER A 50 -1.53 4.63 -8.97
N LEU A 51 -0.23 4.38 -8.81
CA LEU A 51 0.78 5.43 -8.61
C LEU A 51 1.03 6.24 -9.89
N LYS A 52 0.96 5.60 -11.06
CA LYS A 52 1.10 6.27 -12.36
C LYS A 52 -0.10 7.20 -12.60
N GLU A 53 -1.31 6.73 -12.36
CA GLU A 53 -2.53 7.57 -12.45
C GLU A 53 -2.42 8.80 -11.54
N ARG A 54 -2.00 8.61 -10.28
CA ARG A 54 -1.81 9.72 -9.34
C ARG A 54 -0.72 10.69 -9.77
N LYS A 55 0.35 10.21 -10.40
CA LYS A 55 1.39 11.10 -10.97
C LYS A 55 0.80 12.02 -12.03
N ASP A 56 -0.07 11.49 -12.89
CA ASP A 56 -0.68 12.29 -13.95
C ASP A 56 -1.71 13.27 -13.37
N HIS A 57 -2.48 12.87 -12.34
CA HIS A 57 -3.39 13.76 -11.62
C HIS A 57 -2.63 14.90 -10.88
N ILE A 58 -1.50 14.61 -10.23
CA ILE A 58 -0.66 15.64 -9.58
C ILE A 58 -0.18 16.67 -10.61
N LYS A 59 0.25 16.22 -11.79
CA LYS A 59 0.67 17.13 -12.87
C LYS A 59 -0.47 17.99 -13.37
N GLU A 60 -1.67 17.42 -13.47
CA GLU A 60 -2.85 18.17 -13.91
C GLU A 60 -3.24 19.26 -12.91
N ILE A 61 -3.26 18.93 -11.62
CA ILE A 61 -3.50 19.91 -10.54
C ILE A 61 -2.42 20.99 -10.57
N LYS A 62 -1.16 20.61 -10.75
CA LYS A 62 -0.07 21.59 -10.86
C LYS A 62 -0.29 22.53 -12.06
N ARG A 63 -0.57 21.97 -13.24
CA ARG A 63 -0.85 22.77 -14.45
C ARG A 63 -2.00 23.75 -14.22
N TYR A 64 -3.06 23.30 -13.55
CA TYR A 64 -4.19 24.16 -13.22
C TYR A 64 -3.77 25.36 -12.37
N PHE A 65 -2.99 25.14 -11.31
CA PHE A 65 -2.50 26.24 -10.48
C PHE A 65 -1.52 27.14 -11.23
N ASP A 66 -0.64 26.59 -12.06
CA ASP A 66 0.27 27.35 -12.91
C ASP A 66 -0.52 28.24 -13.92
N GLU A 67 -1.59 27.72 -14.53
CA GLU A 67 -2.48 28.49 -15.42
C GLU A 67 -3.25 29.59 -14.66
N LEU A 68 -3.71 29.29 -13.45
CA LEU A 68 -4.46 30.24 -12.63
C LEU A 68 -3.58 31.38 -12.12
N ASP A 69 -2.31 31.10 -11.81
CA ASP A 69 -1.30 32.11 -11.46
C ASP A 69 -1.02 33.04 -12.65
N ILE A 70 -0.84 32.48 -13.86
CA ILE A 70 -0.66 33.25 -15.10
C ILE A 70 -1.86 34.15 -15.41
N VAL A 71 -3.09 33.68 -15.17
CA VAL A 71 -4.31 34.47 -15.43
C VAL A 71 -4.53 35.55 -14.36
N ALA A 72 -4.03 35.34 -13.15
CA ALA A 72 -4.34 36.19 -12.01
C ALA A 72 -3.45 37.43 -11.87
N ASP A 73 -2.24 37.45 -12.46
CA ASP A 73 -1.23 38.52 -12.72
C ASP A 73 -1.14 39.76 -11.79
N SER A 74 -1.85 39.80 -10.66
CA SER A 74 -1.90 40.88 -9.67
C SER A 74 -2.63 40.50 -8.36
N VAL A 75 -3.58 39.55 -8.38
CA VAL A 75 -4.41 39.22 -7.19
C VAL A 75 -3.86 38.03 -6.39
N LEU A 76 -3.16 37.09 -7.05
CA LEU A 76 -2.64 35.88 -6.41
C LEU A 76 -1.15 35.92 -6.05
N GLU A 77 -0.34 36.78 -6.69
CA GLU A 77 1.08 36.95 -6.33
C GLU A 77 1.31 37.34 -4.86
N GLN A 78 0.32 37.99 -4.22
CA GLN A 78 0.35 38.35 -2.80
C GLN A 78 -0.45 37.40 -1.90
N SER A 79 -1.02 36.34 -2.48
CA SER A 79 -1.84 35.39 -1.72
C SER A 79 -0.94 34.51 -0.85
N PRO A 80 -1.17 34.44 0.47
CA PRO A 80 -0.43 33.55 1.37
C PRO A 80 -0.67 32.06 1.05
N ILE A 81 -1.59 31.75 0.13
CA ILE A 81 -2.02 30.41 -0.24
C ILE A 81 -1.09 29.78 -1.28
N ASP A 82 -0.48 30.56 -2.17
CA ASP A 82 0.40 30.04 -3.22
C ASP A 82 1.58 29.20 -2.69
N PRO A 83 2.40 29.69 -1.72
CA PRO A 83 3.48 28.87 -1.17
C PRO A 83 2.96 27.62 -0.44
N LEU A 84 1.73 27.64 0.09
CA LEU A 84 1.11 26.47 0.73
C LEU A 84 0.73 25.41 -0.31
N ILE A 85 0.17 25.81 -1.45
CA ILE A 85 -0.17 24.92 -2.57
C ILE A 85 1.10 24.27 -3.12
N HIS A 86 2.13 25.08 -3.42
CA HIS A 86 3.41 24.61 -3.92
C HIS A 86 4.10 23.64 -2.95
N ASN A 87 4.11 23.94 -1.64
CA ASN A 87 4.65 23.05 -0.63
C ASN A 87 3.85 21.75 -0.49
N SER A 88 2.52 21.82 -0.61
CA SER A 88 1.63 20.65 -0.59
C SER A 88 1.88 19.74 -1.79
N LEU A 89 1.95 20.29 -3.01
CA LEU A 89 2.28 19.56 -4.23
C LEU A 89 3.67 18.91 -4.16
N ARG A 90 4.68 19.63 -3.65
CA ARG A 90 6.03 19.09 -3.44
C ARG A 90 6.01 17.94 -2.42
N SER A 91 5.31 18.11 -1.30
CA SER A 91 5.16 17.07 -0.27
C SER A 91 4.48 15.82 -0.82
N LEU A 92 3.45 16.01 -1.65
CA LEU A 92 2.70 14.94 -2.30
C LEU A 92 3.55 14.16 -3.29
N GLU A 93 4.29 14.85 -4.15
CA GLU A 93 5.20 14.21 -5.12
C GLU A 93 6.34 13.47 -4.40
N ASN A 94 6.91 14.05 -3.34
CA ASN A 94 7.91 13.36 -2.52
C ASN A 94 7.37 12.06 -1.92
N ARG A 95 6.13 12.07 -1.38
CA ARG A 95 5.49 10.87 -0.84
C ARG A 95 5.26 9.81 -1.91
N ARG A 96 4.78 10.21 -3.09
CA ARG A 96 4.60 9.32 -4.24
C ARG A 96 5.92 8.66 -4.65
N GLN A 97 7.01 9.43 -4.72
CA GLN A 97 8.35 8.92 -5.08
C GLN A 97 8.91 7.96 -4.04
N VAL A 98 8.76 8.27 -2.75
CA VAL A 98 9.14 7.35 -1.67
C VAL A 98 8.39 6.04 -1.79
N MET A 99 7.07 6.10 -2.02
CA MET A 99 6.24 4.91 -2.18
C MET A 99 6.62 4.10 -3.43
N GLU A 100 6.89 4.75 -4.55
CA GLU A 100 7.36 4.12 -5.79
C GLU A 100 8.71 3.41 -5.56
N LYS A 101 9.64 4.04 -4.84
CA LYS A 101 10.92 3.45 -4.47
C LYS A 101 10.73 2.25 -3.54
N GLU A 102 9.87 2.36 -2.53
CA GLU A 102 9.59 1.25 -1.63
C GLU A 102 8.97 0.06 -2.35
N LEU A 103 8.03 0.31 -3.26
CA LEU A 103 7.40 -0.72 -4.10
C LEU A 103 8.42 -1.40 -5.03
N SER A 104 9.36 -0.63 -5.61
CA SER A 104 10.44 -1.17 -6.44
C SER A 104 11.41 -2.10 -5.68
N ASN A 105 11.51 -1.93 -4.37
CA ASN A 105 12.38 -2.71 -3.48
C ASN A 105 11.73 -4.00 -2.96
N ILE A 106 10.46 -4.27 -3.29
CA ILE A 106 9.77 -5.49 -2.88
C ILE A 106 10.16 -6.63 -3.83
N ARG A 107 10.90 -7.61 -3.31
CA ARG A 107 11.43 -8.74 -4.12
C ARG A 107 10.71 -10.07 -3.88
N GLY A 108 9.63 -10.09 -3.08
CA GLY A 108 8.93 -11.34 -2.81
C GLY A 108 7.58 -11.20 -2.11
N ARG A 109 6.82 -12.30 -2.11
CA ARG A 109 5.46 -12.38 -1.57
C ARG A 109 5.39 -12.17 -0.06
N LEU A 110 6.36 -12.71 0.68
CA LEU A 110 6.45 -12.53 2.14
C LEU A 110 6.72 -11.06 2.51
N GLN A 111 7.64 -10.41 1.77
CA GLN A 111 7.96 -9.01 1.97
C GLN A 111 6.77 -8.11 1.59
N TRP A 112 6.05 -8.46 0.52
CA TRP A 112 4.78 -7.80 0.16
C TRP A 112 3.76 -7.91 1.28
N TRP A 113 3.52 -9.12 1.80
CA TRP A 113 2.55 -9.35 2.87
C TRP A 113 2.81 -8.48 4.10
N TYR A 114 4.07 -8.39 4.53
CA TYR A 114 4.45 -7.54 5.67
C TYR A 114 4.23 -6.05 5.39
N ARG A 115 4.52 -5.58 4.17
CA ARG A 115 4.45 -4.15 3.79
C ARG A 115 3.09 -3.72 3.24
N ARG A 116 2.17 -4.65 2.98
CA ARG A 116 0.88 -4.39 2.33
C ARG A 116 0.08 -3.32 3.07
N GLN A 117 0.06 -3.37 4.40
CA GLN A 117 -0.67 -2.41 5.22
C GLN A 117 -0.05 -1.00 5.18
N ASP A 118 1.28 -0.91 5.21
CA ASP A 118 2.01 0.35 5.10
C ASP A 118 1.78 1.01 3.73
N MET A 119 1.77 0.19 2.67
CA MET A 119 1.45 0.63 1.31
C MET A 119 0.02 1.16 1.21
N ALA A 120 -0.96 0.45 1.76
CA ALA A 120 -2.36 0.88 1.76
C ALA A 120 -2.54 2.21 2.51
N THR A 121 -1.90 2.34 3.67
CA THR A 121 -1.96 3.57 4.49
C THR A 121 -1.31 4.75 3.78
N SER A 122 -0.16 4.52 3.13
CA SER A 122 0.54 5.57 2.37
C SER A 122 -0.27 6.02 1.16
N MET A 123 -0.91 5.08 0.46
CA MET A 123 -1.80 5.39 -0.66
C MET A 123 -2.99 6.24 -0.23
N ALA A 124 -3.64 5.86 0.87
CA ALA A 124 -4.79 6.59 1.41
C ALA A 124 -4.40 8.03 1.76
N ARG A 125 -3.22 8.25 2.33
CA ARG A 125 -2.72 9.60 2.63
C ARG A 125 -2.49 10.45 1.38
N ILE A 126 -1.91 9.88 0.32
CA ILE A 126 -1.73 10.57 -0.97
C ILE A 126 -3.10 10.96 -1.54
N GLU A 127 -4.08 10.05 -1.47
CA GLU A 127 -5.43 10.28 -1.96
C GLU A 127 -6.18 11.35 -1.18
N THR A 128 -6.11 11.35 0.15
CA THR A 128 -6.67 12.42 0.99
C THR A 128 -6.06 13.77 0.65
N GLN A 129 -4.74 13.84 0.44
CA GLN A 129 -4.08 15.09 0.05
C GLN A 129 -4.49 15.56 -1.34
N LEU A 130 -4.65 14.64 -2.31
CA LEU A 130 -5.19 14.95 -3.64
C LEU A 130 -6.61 15.50 -3.56
N GLN A 131 -7.48 14.87 -2.76
CA GLN A 131 -8.85 15.35 -2.55
C GLN A 131 -8.89 16.74 -1.95
N HIS A 132 -8.03 17.04 -0.97
CA HIS A 132 -7.91 18.38 -0.41
C HIS A 132 -7.46 19.41 -1.45
N LEU A 133 -6.48 19.08 -2.30
CA LEU A 133 -6.05 19.97 -3.38
C LEU A 133 -7.14 20.17 -4.44
N GLY A 134 -7.88 19.12 -4.80
CA GLY A 134 -9.02 19.21 -5.70
C GLY A 134 -10.15 20.08 -5.13
N ALA A 135 -10.41 19.99 -3.83
CA ALA A 135 -11.36 20.88 -3.15
C ALA A 135 -10.91 22.34 -3.21
N ILE A 136 -9.62 22.62 -3.01
CA ILE A 136 -9.06 23.97 -3.14
C ILE A 136 -9.22 24.48 -4.57
N GLN A 137 -8.91 23.66 -5.58
CA GLN A 137 -9.14 24.01 -6.98
C GLN A 137 -10.61 24.39 -7.25
N LEU A 138 -11.57 23.61 -6.75
CA LEU A 138 -13.00 23.92 -6.90
C LEU A 138 -13.38 25.24 -6.21
N THR A 139 -12.83 25.53 -5.03
CA THR A 139 -13.09 26.81 -4.37
C THR A 139 -12.60 28.01 -5.19
N PHE A 140 -11.47 27.87 -5.90
CA PHE A 140 -10.98 28.93 -6.78
C PHE A 140 -11.77 29.07 -8.08
N LEU A 141 -12.41 27.99 -8.59
CA LEU A 141 -13.30 28.07 -9.77
C LEU A 141 -14.65 28.72 -9.48
N LEU A 142 -15.11 28.67 -8.22
CA LEU A 142 -16.42 29.15 -7.81
C LEU A 142 -16.39 30.59 -7.25
N LEU A 143 -15.20 31.16 -7.08
CA LEU A 143 -14.97 32.57 -6.73
C LEU A 143 -14.89 33.42 -7.99
#